data_AF-A0A6N8BNS8-F1
#
_entry.id   AF-A0A6N8BNS8-F1
#
_cell.length_a   1.000
_cell.length_b   1.000
_cell.length_c   1.000
_cell.angle_alpha   90.00
_cell.angle_beta   90.00
_cell.angle_gamma   90.00
#
_symmetry.space_group_name_H-M   'P 1'
#
loop_
_entity.id
_entity.type
_entity.pdbx_description
1 polymer ?
#
loop_
_entity_poly.entity_id
_entity_poly.type
_entity_poly.pdbx_seq_one_letter_code
_entity_poly.pdbx_strand_id
1 'polypeptide(L)'
;MRKNKEVSIHYLRVVTANEDTPMNLQKLATSAHQNFCSLEERSIDRNGKRYTCLDCQEYTEGFLLNVSVCTPGEPANTVPKPNRQAKANPSLINAPENEDFMDGDVHALLFGNHILICALRAHPSTLKGYLDALFAEMNTEIPEYYLAPALPAQALKALGEGVKRIDVFAAAYAAQLAEVNDSHKGFFSNISYAAFSNEKPMADAIAHKNTHAKVTVSVEQSGKIEQNTETQAALYHLAKDLIVTSNYAPYCIITKKNSKITPDKLQRKQKIFLKPYGKTVFRDEAWSALIKQKQDWEQEGLFSGSD
;
A
#
# COMPACT_ATOMS: atom_id res chain seq x y z
N MET A 1 -27.62 -4.30 -19.67
CA MET A 1 -27.31 -4.09 -18.23
C MET A 1 -25.80 -3.94 -18.08
N ARG A 2 -25.32 -2.88 -17.41
CA ARG A 2 -23.89 -2.78 -17.07
C ARG A 2 -23.57 -3.85 -16.03
N LYS A 3 -22.55 -4.69 -16.29
CA LYS A 3 -22.08 -5.67 -15.30
C LYS A 3 -21.53 -4.90 -14.09
N ASN A 4 -21.84 -5.36 -12.88
CA ASN A 4 -21.21 -4.84 -11.68
C ASN A 4 -19.70 -5.02 -11.76
N LYS A 5 -18.96 -4.07 -11.19
CA LYS A 5 -17.51 -4.09 -11.14
C LYS A 5 -17.06 -4.83 -9.89
N GLU A 6 -16.21 -5.84 -10.06
CA GLU A 6 -15.54 -6.49 -8.93
C GLU A 6 -14.50 -5.54 -8.34
N VAL A 7 -14.56 -5.34 -7.03
CA VAL A 7 -13.61 -4.52 -6.26
C VAL A 7 -13.24 -5.26 -4.98
N SER A 8 -12.04 -5.02 -4.45
CA SER A 8 -11.61 -5.60 -3.18
C SER A 8 -11.58 -4.53 -2.08
N ILE A 9 -12.18 -4.85 -0.93
CA ILE A 9 -11.96 -4.12 0.32
C ILE A 9 -10.75 -4.75 1.01
N HIS A 10 -9.79 -3.93 1.43
CA HIS A 10 -8.59 -4.32 2.17
C HIS A 10 -8.66 -3.76 3.59
N TYR A 11 -8.25 -4.54 4.58
CA TYR A 11 -8.07 -4.06 5.95
C TYR A 11 -6.59 -3.84 6.27
N LEU A 12 -6.29 -2.61 6.69
CA LEU A 12 -4.99 -2.16 7.16
C LEU A 12 -5.09 -1.60 8.58
N ARG A 13 -3.96 -1.58 9.28
CA ARG A 13 -3.79 -0.98 10.59
C ARG A 13 -2.64 0.02 10.56
N VAL A 14 -2.78 1.09 11.31
CA VAL A 14 -1.72 2.06 11.56
C VAL A 14 -0.76 1.48 12.59
N VAL A 15 0.53 1.52 12.27
CA VAL A 15 1.63 1.13 13.15
C VAL A 15 2.57 2.32 13.27
N THR A 16 2.82 2.78 14.49
CA THR A 16 3.79 3.84 14.78
C THR A 16 5.19 3.25 14.88
N ALA A 17 6.22 4.02 14.50
CA ALA A 17 7.61 3.59 14.63
C ALA A 17 8.02 3.35 16.10
N ASN A 18 7.44 4.12 17.02
CA ASN A 18 7.59 3.94 18.47
C ASN A 18 6.26 3.49 19.08
N GLU A 19 6.25 2.35 19.76
CA GLU A 19 5.06 1.77 20.41
C GLU A 19 4.49 2.69 21.51
N ASP A 20 5.34 3.52 22.13
CA ASP A 20 4.95 4.43 23.21
C ASP A 20 4.36 5.76 22.74
N THR A 21 4.34 6.04 21.43
CA THR A 21 3.80 7.31 20.92
C THR A 21 2.33 7.12 20.53
N PRO A 22 1.37 7.66 21.31
CA PRO A 22 -0.04 7.51 21.01
C PRO A 22 -0.39 8.27 19.73
N MET A 23 -0.93 7.55 18.75
CA MET A 23 -1.47 8.11 17.52
C MET A 23 -2.91 7.65 17.33
N ASN A 24 -3.77 8.52 16.81
CA ASN A 24 -5.11 8.15 16.38
C ASN A 24 -5.36 8.75 14.99
N LEU A 25 -5.25 7.91 13.96
CA LEU A 25 -5.34 8.38 12.58
C LEU A 25 -6.71 8.97 12.25
N GLN A 26 -7.81 8.38 12.75
CA GLN A 26 -9.15 8.94 12.55
C GLN A 26 -9.23 10.38 13.07
N LYS A 27 -8.77 10.65 14.30
CA LYS A 27 -8.80 12.00 14.89
C LYS A 27 -7.94 12.99 14.11
N LEU A 28 -6.73 12.57 13.72
CA LEU A 28 -5.83 13.41 12.92
C LEU A 28 -6.45 13.75 11.56
N ALA A 29 -6.96 12.75 10.83
CA ALA A 29 -7.62 12.97 9.55
C ALA A 29 -8.87 13.85 9.68
N THR A 30 -9.67 13.64 10.72
CA THR A 30 -10.87 14.45 10.99
C THR A 30 -10.48 15.91 11.24
N SER A 31 -9.52 16.15 12.13
CA SER A 31 -9.03 17.51 12.43
C SER A 31 -8.41 18.19 11.20
N ALA A 32 -7.66 17.46 10.39
CA ALA A 32 -7.11 17.99 9.13
C ALA A 32 -8.23 18.47 8.20
N HIS A 33 -9.27 17.67 7.99
CA HIS A 33 -10.37 18.01 7.07
C HIS A 33 -11.35 19.04 7.64
N GLN A 34 -11.34 19.28 8.95
CA GLN A 34 -12.01 20.42 9.57
C GLN A 34 -11.25 21.74 9.34
N ASN A 35 -9.91 21.68 9.23
CA ASN A 35 -9.08 22.86 8.94
C ASN A 35 -9.02 23.18 7.43
N PHE A 36 -8.91 22.15 6.59
CA PHE A 36 -8.91 22.29 5.12
C PHE A 36 -10.31 22.02 4.60
N CYS A 37 -11.09 23.07 4.32
CA CYS A 37 -12.53 22.95 4.02
C CYS A 37 -12.84 22.97 2.53
N SER A 38 -11.96 23.53 1.71
CA SER A 38 -12.14 23.65 0.26
C SER A 38 -11.46 22.52 -0.52
N LEU A 39 -11.90 22.31 -1.76
CA LEU A 39 -11.27 21.34 -2.67
C LEU A 39 -9.82 21.73 -2.99
N GLU A 40 -9.53 23.02 -3.09
CA GLU A 40 -8.19 23.56 -3.34
C GLU A 40 -7.24 23.22 -2.19
N GLU A 41 -7.63 23.50 -0.94
CA GLU A 41 -6.87 23.16 0.26
C GLU A 41 -6.68 21.64 0.45
N ARG A 42 -7.63 20.85 -0.08
CA ARG A 42 -7.58 19.38 -0.06
C ARG A 42 -6.88 18.78 -1.28
N SER A 43 -6.32 19.60 -2.16
CA SER A 43 -5.59 19.17 -3.35
C SER A 43 -4.10 19.44 -3.17
N ILE A 44 -3.30 18.37 -3.23
CA ILE A 44 -1.87 18.45 -2.92
C ILE A 44 -1.06 17.88 -4.06
N ASP A 45 -0.14 18.69 -4.57
CA ASP A 45 0.77 18.32 -5.66
C ASP A 45 2.07 17.74 -5.09
N ARG A 46 2.36 16.47 -5.42
CA ARG A 46 3.57 15.78 -4.96
C ARG A 46 4.06 14.78 -6.01
N ASN A 47 5.35 14.85 -6.32
CA ASN A 47 6.02 13.96 -7.30
C ASN A 47 5.33 13.94 -8.68
N GLY A 48 4.89 15.10 -9.17
CA GLY A 48 4.21 15.23 -10.48
C GLY A 48 2.77 14.71 -10.51
N LYS A 49 2.20 14.32 -9.36
CA LYS A 49 0.80 13.91 -9.22
C LYS A 49 0.06 14.86 -8.29
N ARG A 50 -1.24 15.00 -8.53
CA ARG A 50 -2.17 15.69 -7.64
C ARG A 50 -3.02 14.68 -6.91
N TYR A 51 -3.06 14.78 -5.59
CA TYR A 51 -3.93 14.02 -4.71
C TYR A 51 -5.02 14.95 -4.22
N THR A 52 -6.28 14.59 -4.44
CA THR A 52 -7.41 15.43 -4.05
C THR A 52 -8.41 14.63 -3.24
N CYS A 53 -8.73 15.08 -2.04
CA CYS A 53 -9.90 14.57 -1.33
C CYS A 53 -11.16 15.19 -1.94
N LEU A 54 -11.83 14.42 -2.79
CA LEU A 54 -13.06 14.81 -3.48
C LEU A 54 -14.23 14.95 -2.51
N ASP A 55 -14.23 14.13 -1.46
CA ASP A 55 -15.23 14.22 -0.41
C ASP A 55 -14.78 13.50 0.88
N CYS A 56 -15.26 14.00 2.01
CA CYS A 56 -15.06 13.40 3.32
C CYS A 56 -16.30 13.56 4.19
N GLN A 57 -16.58 12.56 5.03
CA GLN A 57 -17.75 12.59 5.90
C GLN A 57 -17.46 11.94 7.26
N GLU A 58 -17.86 12.61 8.33
CA GLU A 58 -17.93 11.96 9.64
C GLU A 58 -19.04 10.90 9.66
N TYR A 59 -18.68 9.73 10.15
CA TYR A 59 -19.58 8.59 10.36
C TYR A 59 -19.57 8.26 11.85
N THR A 60 -20.68 7.75 12.40
CA THR A 60 -20.86 7.54 13.84
C THR A 60 -19.69 6.80 14.50
N GLU A 61 -19.06 5.87 13.77
CA GLU A 61 -17.94 5.05 14.28
C GLU A 61 -16.68 5.21 13.42
N GLY A 62 -16.52 6.34 12.71
CA GLY A 62 -15.36 6.53 11.85
C GLY A 62 -15.36 7.80 11.00
N PHE A 63 -14.45 7.84 10.04
CA PHE A 63 -14.29 8.94 9.10
C PHE A 63 -14.13 8.39 7.68
N LEU A 64 -15.00 8.81 6.78
CA LEU A 64 -15.03 8.38 5.40
C LEU A 64 -14.27 9.36 4.52
N LEU A 65 -13.50 8.82 3.58
CA LEU A 65 -12.70 9.57 2.63
C LEU A 65 -12.93 9.06 1.21
N ASN A 66 -12.90 9.98 0.24
CA ASN A 66 -12.77 9.70 -1.18
C ASN A 66 -11.61 10.52 -1.75
N VAL A 67 -10.49 9.86 -2.01
CA VAL A 67 -9.25 10.50 -2.48
C VAL A 67 -8.99 10.07 -3.92
N SER A 68 -8.97 11.02 -4.84
CA SER A 68 -8.54 10.80 -6.22
C SER A 68 -7.07 11.14 -6.43
N VAL A 69 -6.48 10.54 -7.45
CA VAL A 69 -5.16 10.89 -7.97
C VAL A 69 -5.25 11.16 -9.47
N CYS A 70 -4.56 12.20 -9.93
CA CYS A 70 -4.36 12.52 -11.34
C CYS A 70 -2.94 13.07 -11.61
N THR A 71 -2.55 13.12 -12.88
CA THR A 71 -1.42 13.92 -13.36
C THR A 71 -1.96 15.24 -13.95
N PRO A 72 -1.69 16.40 -13.33
CA PRO A 72 -2.21 17.67 -13.82
C PRO A 72 -1.83 17.99 -15.27
N GLY A 73 -2.82 18.32 -16.09
CA GLY A 73 -2.63 18.71 -17.49
C GLY A 73 -2.18 17.58 -18.42
N GLU A 74 -2.12 16.32 -17.96
CA GLU A 74 -1.71 15.19 -18.81
C GLU A 74 -2.85 14.83 -19.80
N PRO A 75 -2.57 14.82 -21.13
CA PRO A 75 -3.58 14.43 -22.11
C PRO A 75 -3.84 12.92 -22.09
N ALA A 76 -5.08 12.53 -22.35
CA ALA A 76 -5.46 11.11 -22.44
C ALA A 76 -5.34 10.59 -23.88
N ASN A 77 -4.81 9.37 -24.01
CA ASN A 77 -4.87 8.63 -25.27
C ASN A 77 -6.32 8.17 -25.57
N THR A 78 -6.72 8.32 -26.82
CA THR A 78 -8.00 7.86 -27.37
C THR A 78 -7.75 6.85 -28.47
N VAL A 79 -8.64 5.85 -28.56
CA VAL A 79 -8.63 4.88 -29.65
C VAL A 79 -9.87 5.13 -30.51
N PRO A 80 -9.74 5.25 -31.83
CA PRO A 80 -10.90 5.45 -32.70
C PRO A 80 -11.83 4.23 -32.63
N LYS A 81 -13.12 4.48 -32.74
CA LYS A 81 -14.12 3.41 -32.85
C LYS A 81 -13.81 2.54 -34.08
N PRO A 82 -14.15 1.23 -34.06
CA PRO A 82 -13.98 0.37 -35.22
C PRO A 82 -14.57 1.01 -36.48
N ASN A 83 -13.73 1.16 -37.50
CA ASN A 83 -14.08 1.77 -38.78
C ASN A 83 -13.45 0.96 -39.93
N ARG A 84 -13.65 1.38 -41.18
CA ARG A 84 -13.15 0.66 -42.37
C ARG A 84 -11.65 0.81 -42.61
N GLN A 85 -10.93 1.59 -41.81
CA GLN A 85 -9.50 1.80 -41.98
C GLN A 85 -8.73 0.55 -41.51
N ALA A 86 -7.79 0.09 -42.33
CA ALA A 86 -6.95 -1.08 -42.00
C ALA A 86 -5.95 -0.80 -40.86
N LYS A 87 -5.62 0.47 -40.62
CA LYS A 87 -4.75 0.94 -39.54
C LYS A 87 -5.32 2.25 -39.00
N ALA A 88 -5.24 2.43 -37.69
CA ALA A 88 -5.61 3.67 -37.04
C ALA A 88 -4.63 3.94 -35.89
N ASN A 89 -4.22 5.20 -35.75
CA ASN A 89 -3.33 5.63 -34.68
C ASN A 89 -4.15 6.18 -33.51
N PRO A 90 -3.70 5.98 -32.26
CA PRO A 90 -4.26 6.69 -31.11
C PRO A 90 -4.14 8.21 -31.30
N SER A 91 -5.08 8.96 -30.74
CA SER A 91 -5.02 10.43 -30.69
C SER A 91 -5.01 10.91 -29.24
N LEU A 92 -4.46 12.10 -28.99
CA LEU A 92 -4.47 12.71 -27.67
C LEU A 92 -5.66 13.66 -27.53
N ILE A 93 -6.30 13.65 -26.36
CA ILE A 93 -7.30 14.64 -25.97
C ILE A 93 -6.85 15.31 -24.68
N ASN A 94 -6.89 16.64 -24.65
CA ASN A 94 -6.62 17.40 -23.43
C ASN A 94 -7.84 17.32 -22.49
N ALA A 95 -7.59 17.44 -21.19
CA ALA A 95 -8.68 17.56 -20.24
C ALA A 95 -9.46 18.88 -20.47
N PRO A 96 -10.77 18.92 -20.14
CA PRO A 96 -11.53 20.17 -20.16
C PRO A 96 -10.91 21.24 -19.26
N GLU A 97 -11.29 22.51 -19.48
CA GLU A 97 -10.84 23.61 -18.64
C GLU A 97 -11.28 23.39 -17.18
N ASN A 98 -10.36 23.56 -16.23
CA ASN A 98 -10.56 23.32 -14.79
C ASN A 98 -10.84 21.86 -14.40
N GLU A 99 -10.54 20.90 -15.28
CA GLU A 99 -10.65 19.47 -14.99
C GLU A 99 -9.35 18.74 -15.33
N ASP A 100 -9.07 17.65 -14.61
CA ASP A 100 -7.98 16.73 -14.90
C ASP A 100 -8.55 15.31 -15.12
N PHE A 101 -7.88 14.50 -15.94
CA PHE A 101 -8.26 13.10 -16.07
C PHE A 101 -7.85 12.31 -14.82
N MET A 102 -8.82 11.62 -14.22
CA MET A 102 -8.58 10.78 -13.05
C MET A 102 -7.83 9.48 -13.41
N ASP A 103 -6.69 9.27 -12.77
CA ASP A 103 -5.90 8.05 -12.91
C ASP A 103 -6.48 6.91 -12.08
N GLY A 104 -6.93 7.24 -10.87
CA GLY A 104 -7.63 6.35 -9.96
C GLY A 104 -8.10 7.06 -8.71
N ASP A 105 -8.79 6.33 -7.86
CA ASP A 105 -9.34 6.82 -6.61
C ASP A 105 -9.35 5.75 -5.53
N VAL A 106 -9.47 6.22 -4.29
CA VAL A 106 -9.47 5.42 -3.08
C VAL A 106 -10.62 5.88 -2.18
N HIS A 107 -11.52 4.95 -1.90
CA HIS A 107 -12.51 5.10 -0.84
C HIS A 107 -11.97 4.46 0.44
N ALA A 108 -12.01 5.18 1.55
CA ALA A 108 -11.51 4.68 2.82
C ALA A 108 -12.47 4.97 3.98
N LEU A 109 -12.48 4.06 4.96
CA LEU A 109 -13.11 4.23 6.26
C LEU A 109 -12.03 4.12 7.34
N LEU A 110 -11.81 5.21 8.06
CA LEU A 110 -10.89 5.30 9.19
C LEU A 110 -11.66 5.16 10.50
N PHE A 111 -11.24 4.29 11.40
CA PHE A 111 -11.84 4.16 12.74
C PHE A 111 -10.74 3.83 13.75
N GLY A 112 -10.44 4.77 14.63
CA GLY A 112 -9.22 4.76 15.44
C GLY A 112 -7.97 4.66 14.55
N ASN A 113 -7.26 3.54 14.69
CA ASN A 113 -6.07 3.18 13.91
C ASN A 113 -6.32 2.05 12.90
N HIS A 114 -7.59 1.76 12.62
CA HIS A 114 -8.00 0.79 11.63
C HIS A 114 -8.46 1.49 10.36
N ILE A 115 -8.21 0.84 9.22
CA ILE A 115 -8.49 1.38 7.90
C ILE A 115 -9.10 0.29 7.02
N LEU A 116 -10.30 0.53 6.49
CA LEU A 116 -10.80 -0.24 5.36
C LEU A 116 -10.62 0.57 4.08
N ILE A 117 -10.03 -0.03 3.05
CA ILE A 117 -9.72 0.62 1.78
C ILE A 117 -10.35 -0.13 0.62
N CYS A 118 -10.99 0.62 -0.28
CA CYS A 118 -11.45 0.18 -1.58
C CYS A 118 -10.78 1.09 -2.65
N ALA A 119 -9.74 0.58 -3.31
CA ALA A 119 -8.97 1.31 -4.31
C ALA A 119 -9.33 0.86 -5.74
N LEU A 120 -9.52 1.83 -6.66
CA LEU A 120 -9.83 1.56 -8.06
C LEU A 120 -8.83 2.29 -8.96
N ARG A 121 -7.99 1.50 -9.66
CA ARG A 121 -6.89 2.02 -10.49
C ARG A 121 -5.86 2.88 -9.75
N ALA A 122 -6.04 3.10 -8.46
CA ALA A 122 -5.04 3.60 -7.52
C ALA A 122 -4.48 2.44 -6.68
N HIS A 123 -3.36 2.70 -6.02
CA HIS A 123 -2.79 1.78 -5.05
C HIS A 123 -3.26 2.18 -3.63
N PRO A 124 -3.43 1.26 -2.67
CA PRO A 124 -3.78 1.64 -1.29
C PRO A 124 -2.84 2.66 -0.65
N SER A 125 -1.57 2.71 -1.09
CA SER A 125 -0.60 3.72 -0.68
C SER A 125 -0.96 5.15 -1.10
N THR A 126 -1.86 5.33 -2.08
CA THR A 126 -2.39 6.65 -2.46
C THR A 126 -3.04 7.34 -1.27
N LEU A 127 -3.76 6.60 -0.41
CA LEU A 127 -4.32 7.16 0.82
C LEU A 127 -3.22 7.67 1.76
N LYS A 128 -2.17 6.87 1.99
CA LYS A 128 -1.05 7.29 2.83
C LYS A 128 -0.35 8.51 2.26
N GLY A 129 -0.05 8.50 0.95
CA GLY A 129 0.61 9.62 0.28
C GLY A 129 -0.18 10.92 0.39
N TYR A 130 -1.50 10.85 0.27
CA TYR A 130 -2.39 11.97 0.51
C TYR A 130 -2.37 12.44 1.98
N LEU A 131 -2.57 11.53 2.94
CA LEU A 131 -2.60 11.89 4.37
C LEU A 131 -1.26 12.46 4.85
N ASP A 132 -0.13 11.87 4.45
CA ASP A 132 1.20 12.39 4.77
C ASP A 132 1.39 13.81 4.23
N ALA A 133 0.90 14.08 3.02
CA ALA A 133 1.00 15.40 2.42
C ALA A 133 0.08 16.39 3.13
N LEU A 134 -1.16 16.01 3.45
CA LEU A 134 -2.11 16.84 4.17
C LEU A 134 -1.62 17.20 5.58
N PHE A 135 -1.03 16.23 6.28
CA PHE A 135 -0.49 16.43 7.61
C PHE A 135 0.75 17.32 7.61
N ALA A 136 1.57 17.27 6.54
CA ALA A 136 2.69 18.20 6.40
C ALA A 136 2.21 19.66 6.33
N GLU A 137 1.07 19.92 5.69
CA GLU A 137 0.47 21.26 5.63
C GLU A 137 -0.09 21.74 6.99
N MET A 138 -0.43 20.82 7.91
CA MET A 138 -0.94 21.20 9.24
C MET A 138 0.13 21.77 10.18
N ASN A 139 1.41 21.78 9.80
CA ASN A 139 2.54 22.15 10.66
C ASN A 139 2.52 21.46 12.04
N THR A 140 1.95 20.25 12.11
CA THR A 140 1.86 19.46 13.33
C THR A 140 2.85 18.32 13.25
N GLU A 141 3.61 18.10 14.33
CA GLU A 141 4.53 16.98 14.41
C GLU A 141 3.74 15.67 14.50
N ILE A 142 3.64 14.94 13.39
CA ILE A 142 3.00 13.63 13.35
C ILE A 142 4.08 12.56 13.52
N PRO A 143 3.89 11.61 14.46
CA PRO A 143 4.81 10.48 14.61
C PRO A 143 4.96 9.72 13.29
N GLU A 144 6.16 9.19 13.02
CA GLU A 144 6.35 8.33 11.88
C GLU A 144 5.44 7.09 11.99
N TYR A 145 4.66 6.84 10.95
CA TYR A 145 3.67 5.76 10.92
C TYR A 145 3.59 5.08 9.56
N TYR A 146 3.13 3.83 9.59
CA TYR A 146 3.00 2.96 8.44
C TYR A 146 1.60 2.35 8.38
N LEU A 147 1.15 2.01 7.17
CA LEU A 147 -0.08 1.27 6.95
C LEU A 147 0.28 -0.19 6.69
N ALA A 148 0.08 -1.04 7.68
CA ALA A 148 0.41 -2.46 7.61
C ALA A 148 -0.86 -3.33 7.48
N PRO A 149 -0.78 -4.49 6.81
CA PRO A 149 -1.84 -5.49 6.88
C PRO A 149 -2.10 -5.89 8.34
N ALA A 150 -3.37 -5.99 8.73
CA ALA A 150 -3.75 -6.19 10.12
C ALA A 150 -3.62 -7.63 10.65
N LEU A 151 -3.12 -8.59 9.86
CA LEU A 151 -2.83 -9.96 10.32
C LEU A 151 -1.34 -10.24 10.57
N PRO A 152 -0.56 -9.40 11.30
CA PRO A 152 0.78 -9.78 11.69
C PRO A 152 0.75 -10.81 12.82
N ALA A 153 -0.27 -10.86 13.70
CA ALA A 153 -0.24 -11.73 14.88
C ALA A 153 -0.12 -13.23 14.56
N GLN A 154 -0.86 -13.74 13.58
CA GLN A 154 -0.75 -15.15 13.17
C GLN A 154 0.56 -15.42 12.42
N ALA A 155 1.05 -14.44 11.66
CA ALA A 155 2.31 -14.50 10.94
C ALA A 155 3.51 -14.49 11.89
N LEU A 156 3.49 -13.60 12.88
CA LEU A 156 4.47 -13.49 13.96
C LEU A 156 4.45 -14.73 14.86
N LYS A 157 3.25 -15.28 15.15
CA LYS A 157 3.14 -16.60 15.81
C LYS A 157 3.79 -17.71 14.98
N ALA A 158 3.58 -17.71 13.66
CA ALA A 158 4.23 -18.65 12.75
C ALA A 158 5.75 -18.42 12.67
N LEU A 159 6.25 -17.19 12.82
CA LEU A 159 7.70 -16.94 12.95
C LEU A 159 8.31 -17.58 14.21
N GLY A 160 7.51 -17.79 15.27
CA GLY A 160 7.91 -18.56 16.45
C GLY A 160 8.27 -20.02 16.16
N GLU A 161 7.87 -20.56 15.01
CA GLU A 161 8.32 -21.88 14.53
C GLU A 161 9.80 -21.87 14.08
N GLY A 162 10.37 -20.68 13.95
CA GLY A 162 11.68 -20.44 13.37
C GLY A 162 11.60 -20.26 11.85
N VAL A 163 12.40 -19.34 11.32
CA VAL A 163 12.57 -19.12 9.89
C VAL A 163 13.49 -20.20 9.30
N LYS A 164 13.10 -20.80 8.18
CA LYS A 164 13.93 -21.72 7.38
C LYS A 164 14.55 -21.01 6.19
N ARG A 165 13.74 -20.20 5.51
CA ARG A 165 14.13 -19.51 4.28
C ARG A 165 13.35 -18.21 4.13
N ILE A 166 14.03 -17.16 3.68
CA ILE A 166 13.39 -15.91 3.25
C ILE A 166 13.77 -15.70 1.80
N ASP A 167 12.76 -15.59 0.94
CA ASP A 167 12.89 -15.15 -0.44
C ASP A 167 12.41 -13.70 -0.53
N VAL A 168 13.32 -12.77 -0.83
CA VAL A 168 12.96 -11.39 -1.15
C VAL A 168 13.09 -11.20 -2.65
N PHE A 169 12.02 -10.74 -3.29
CA PHE A 169 12.03 -10.35 -4.69
C PHE A 169 12.47 -8.89 -4.79
N ALA A 170 13.79 -8.68 -4.87
CA ALA A 170 14.37 -7.37 -5.08
C ALA A 170 14.59 -7.14 -6.58
N ALA A 171 14.25 -5.96 -7.09
CA ALA A 171 14.71 -5.50 -8.39
C ALA A 171 16.11 -4.86 -8.23
N ALA A 172 17.09 -5.62 -7.76
CA ALA A 172 18.44 -5.10 -7.55
C ALA A 172 19.39 -5.59 -8.64
N TYR A 173 20.13 -4.65 -9.21
CA TYR A 173 21.21 -4.89 -10.18
C TYR A 173 22.37 -5.60 -9.46
N ALA A 174 22.99 -6.61 -10.09
CA ALA A 174 24.11 -7.36 -9.50
C ALA A 174 25.31 -6.46 -9.06
N ALA A 175 25.42 -5.23 -9.59
CA ALA A 175 26.45 -4.28 -9.19
C ALA A 175 26.20 -3.61 -7.83
N GLN A 176 24.95 -3.40 -7.38
CA GLN A 176 24.68 -2.83 -6.05
C GLN A 176 25.02 -3.82 -4.93
N LEU A 177 24.84 -5.13 -5.17
CA LEU A 177 25.30 -6.17 -4.24
C LEU A 177 26.84 -6.21 -4.13
N ALA A 178 27.57 -5.75 -5.16
CA ALA A 178 29.03 -5.66 -5.14
C ALA A 178 29.53 -4.39 -4.42
N GLU A 179 28.82 -3.26 -4.52
CA GLU A 179 29.14 -2.01 -3.81
C GLU A 179 28.76 -2.02 -2.33
N VAL A 180 27.74 -2.80 -1.95
CA VAL A 180 27.31 -2.95 -0.54
C VAL A 180 28.28 -3.83 0.28
N ASN A 181 29.38 -4.28 -0.33
CA ASN A 181 30.48 -4.95 0.36
C ASN A 181 31.43 -3.96 1.08
N ASP A 182 30.89 -2.84 1.56
CA ASP A 182 31.59 -1.92 2.43
C ASP A 182 31.69 -2.56 3.82
N SER A 183 32.92 -2.68 4.32
CA SER A 183 33.37 -3.61 5.37
C SER A 183 32.82 -3.36 6.80
N HIS A 184 31.75 -2.56 6.92
CA HIS A 184 31.19 -2.12 8.20
C HIS A 184 29.72 -2.49 8.46
N LYS A 185 29.01 -3.11 7.50
CA LYS A 185 27.62 -3.56 7.67
C LYS A 185 27.50 -5.07 7.40
N GLY A 186 26.91 -5.81 8.34
CA GLY A 186 26.75 -7.27 8.23
C GLY A 186 25.89 -7.71 7.03
N PHE A 187 26.07 -8.95 6.57
CA PHE A 187 25.36 -9.53 5.41
C PHE A 187 23.83 -9.34 5.47
N PHE A 188 23.22 -9.48 6.65
CA PHE A 188 21.78 -9.32 6.84
C PHE A 188 21.31 -7.86 6.78
N SER A 189 22.11 -6.90 7.29
CA SER A 189 21.80 -5.47 7.14
C SER A 189 21.89 -5.02 5.67
N ASN A 190 22.74 -5.67 4.89
CA ASN A 190 22.89 -5.40 3.46
C ASN A 190 21.70 -5.92 2.65
N ILE A 191 21.16 -7.10 2.99
CA ILE A 191 19.93 -7.62 2.39
C ILE A 191 18.72 -6.76 2.78
N SER A 192 18.65 -6.35 4.05
CA SER A 192 17.63 -5.42 4.53
C SER A 192 17.69 -4.13 3.72
N TYR A 193 18.88 -3.52 3.63
CA TYR A 193 19.08 -2.31 2.84
C TYR A 193 18.67 -2.49 1.37
N ALA A 194 19.04 -3.60 0.72
CA ALA A 194 18.64 -3.86 -0.67
C ALA A 194 17.13 -4.12 -0.83
N ALA A 195 16.45 -4.65 0.19
CA ALA A 195 15.00 -4.84 0.20
C ALA A 195 14.25 -3.51 0.41
N PHE A 196 14.84 -2.58 1.18
CA PHE A 196 14.21 -1.33 1.60
C PHE A 196 14.62 -0.11 0.76
N SER A 197 15.76 -0.13 0.07
CA SER A 197 16.32 1.02 -0.68
C SER A 197 15.81 1.15 -2.13
N ASN A 198 14.55 0.79 -2.40
CA ASN A 198 13.90 0.95 -3.71
C ASN A 198 13.68 2.42 -4.14
N GLU A 199 14.52 3.35 -3.70
CA GLU A 199 14.54 4.72 -4.22
C GLU A 199 15.46 4.81 -5.44
N LYS A 200 14.81 4.97 -6.61
CA LYS A 200 15.26 5.63 -7.86
C LYS A 200 15.71 4.82 -9.09
N PRO A 201 16.42 3.67 -9.08
CA PRO A 201 17.00 3.16 -10.34
C PRO A 201 16.02 2.34 -11.22
N MET A 202 14.82 2.01 -10.74
CA MET A 202 13.88 1.16 -11.48
C MET A 202 13.13 1.92 -12.60
N ALA A 203 12.93 3.23 -12.48
CA ALA A 203 12.31 4.02 -13.54
C ALA A 203 13.19 4.09 -14.81
N ASP A 204 14.50 4.23 -14.64
CA ASP A 204 15.44 4.40 -15.75
C ASP A 204 15.82 3.08 -16.44
N ALA A 205 15.87 1.97 -15.69
CA ALA A 205 16.22 0.65 -16.22
C ALA A 205 15.07 0.01 -17.03
N ILE A 206 13.82 0.23 -16.62
CA ILE A 206 12.63 -0.23 -17.36
C ILE A 206 12.50 0.51 -18.69
N ALA A 207 12.93 1.77 -18.75
CA ALA A 207 12.86 2.58 -19.96
C ALA A 207 13.83 2.12 -21.07
N HIS A 208 14.93 1.41 -20.74
CA HIS A 208 16.03 1.23 -21.70
C HIS A 208 16.27 -0.19 -22.24
N LYS A 209 15.88 -1.29 -21.57
CA LYS A 209 15.99 -2.64 -22.15
C LYS A 209 14.97 -3.61 -21.55
N ASN A 210 14.19 -4.29 -22.41
CA ASN A 210 13.26 -5.40 -22.11
C ASN A 210 13.95 -6.58 -21.39
N THR A 211 14.34 -6.39 -20.14
CA THR A 211 15.02 -7.38 -19.33
C THR A 211 14.20 -7.55 -18.07
N HIS A 212 13.32 -8.55 -18.06
CA HIS A 212 12.63 -8.99 -16.85
C HIS A 212 13.63 -9.71 -15.93
N ALA A 213 14.58 -8.97 -15.36
CA ALA A 213 15.54 -9.50 -14.40
C ALA A 213 14.85 -9.61 -13.03
N LYS A 214 14.48 -10.83 -12.65
CA LYS A 214 13.95 -11.15 -11.32
C LYS A 214 15.11 -11.61 -10.45
N VAL A 215 15.57 -10.77 -9.52
CA VAL A 215 16.56 -11.19 -8.51
C VAL A 215 15.81 -11.67 -7.28
N THR A 216 16.06 -12.93 -6.90
CA THR A 216 15.55 -13.51 -5.67
C THR A 216 16.74 -13.67 -4.73
N VAL A 217 16.74 -12.93 -3.63
CA VAL A 217 17.70 -13.16 -2.55
C VAL A 217 17.09 -14.20 -1.63
N SER A 218 17.64 -15.40 -1.67
CA SER A 218 17.25 -16.52 -0.79
C SER A 218 18.28 -16.66 0.32
N VAL A 219 17.88 -16.36 1.55
CA VAL A 219 18.67 -16.74 2.73
C VAL A 219 18.08 -18.01 3.30
N GLU A 220 18.82 -19.11 3.20
CA GLU A 220 18.41 -20.44 3.68
C GLU A 220 19.38 -20.92 4.74
N GLN A 221 18.83 -21.43 5.86
CA GLN A 221 19.63 -22.09 6.88
C GLN A 221 19.92 -23.54 6.46
N SER A 222 21.17 -23.87 6.15
CA SER A 222 21.60 -25.25 5.87
C SER A 222 22.04 -25.96 7.17
N GLY A 223 21.43 -27.12 7.45
CA GLY A 223 21.81 -28.01 8.57
C GLY A 223 20.82 -28.09 9.75
N LYS A 224 21.03 -29.07 10.64
CA LYS A 224 20.29 -29.24 11.90
C LYS A 224 20.90 -28.32 12.97
N ILE A 225 20.55 -27.04 12.96
CA ILE A 225 20.99 -26.09 13.98
C ILE A 225 19.79 -25.65 14.83
N GLU A 226 20.00 -25.63 16.15
CA GLU A 226 19.02 -25.33 17.20
C GLU A 226 18.35 -23.95 17.04
N GLN A 227 17.21 -23.75 17.70
CA GLN A 227 16.37 -22.54 17.57
C GLN A 227 17.04 -21.25 18.07
N ASN A 228 18.20 -21.31 18.74
CA ASN A 228 18.82 -20.20 19.47
C ASN A 228 20.17 -19.72 18.91
N THR A 229 20.43 -19.83 17.61
CA THR A 229 21.66 -19.26 17.03
C THR A 229 21.49 -17.81 16.63
N GLU A 230 22.59 -17.05 16.64
CA GLU A 230 22.63 -15.65 16.16
C GLU A 230 22.07 -15.52 14.74
N THR A 231 22.32 -16.50 13.88
CA THR A 231 21.74 -16.56 12.53
C THR A 231 20.22 -16.66 12.54
N GLN A 232 19.64 -17.42 13.48
CA GLN A 232 18.20 -17.56 13.61
C GLN A 232 17.56 -16.28 14.15
N ALA A 233 18.22 -15.60 15.08
CA ALA A 233 17.81 -14.28 15.55
C ALA A 233 17.84 -13.26 14.39
N ALA A 234 18.91 -13.23 13.60
CA ALA A 234 19.02 -12.32 12.45
C ALA A 234 17.95 -12.60 11.37
N LEU A 235 17.67 -13.86 11.05
CA LEU A 235 16.59 -14.24 10.14
C LEU A 235 15.21 -13.88 10.70
N TYR A 236 14.99 -14.08 11.99
CA TYR A 236 13.75 -13.68 12.65
C TYR A 236 13.54 -12.17 12.59
N HIS A 237 14.57 -11.37 12.87
CA HIS A 237 14.53 -9.92 12.75
C HIS A 237 14.22 -9.48 11.31
N LEU A 238 14.95 -10.00 10.31
CA LEU A 238 14.67 -9.71 8.91
C LEU A 238 13.23 -10.10 8.50
N ALA A 239 12.74 -11.26 8.94
CA ALA A 239 11.37 -11.69 8.66
C ALA A 239 10.32 -10.80 9.34
N LYS A 240 10.56 -10.39 10.59
CA LYS A 240 9.71 -9.45 11.31
C LYS A 240 9.68 -8.11 10.59
N ASP A 241 10.84 -7.60 10.19
CA ASP A 241 10.95 -6.33 9.47
C ASP A 241 10.25 -6.39 8.12
N LEU A 242 10.33 -7.50 7.37
CA LEU A 242 9.58 -7.70 6.13
C LEU A 242 8.06 -7.78 6.35
N ILE A 243 7.61 -8.32 7.47
CA ILE A 243 6.18 -8.38 7.82
C ILE A 243 5.65 -7.00 8.21
N VAL A 244 6.44 -6.23 8.96
CA VAL A 244 6.03 -4.94 9.54
C VAL A 244 6.23 -3.78 8.54
N THR A 245 7.30 -3.80 7.77
CA THR A 245 7.67 -2.71 6.87
C THR A 245 6.87 -2.84 5.57
N SER A 246 5.88 -1.96 5.40
CA SER A 246 4.94 -1.92 4.28
C SER A 246 5.55 -1.47 2.94
N ASN A 247 6.87 -1.58 2.73
CA ASN A 247 7.52 -1.22 1.48
C ASN A 247 7.78 -2.45 0.59
N TYR A 248 7.28 -2.34 -0.64
CA TYR A 248 6.80 -3.43 -1.48
C TYR A 248 7.90 -4.12 -2.29
N ALA A 249 8.73 -4.93 -1.64
CA ALA A 249 9.29 -6.10 -2.31
C ALA A 249 8.37 -7.30 -2.01
N PRO A 250 7.83 -8.00 -3.02
CA PRO A 250 7.14 -9.25 -2.73
C PRO A 250 8.14 -10.17 -2.00
N TYR A 251 7.68 -10.88 -1.00
CA TYR A 251 8.52 -11.81 -0.26
C TYR A 251 7.78 -13.11 0.03
N CYS A 252 8.56 -14.15 0.30
CA CYS A 252 8.08 -15.42 0.78
C CYS A 252 8.96 -15.89 1.93
N ILE A 253 8.41 -15.91 3.14
CA ILE A 253 9.06 -16.49 4.31
C ILE A 253 8.53 -17.92 4.46
N ILE A 254 9.45 -18.88 4.57
CA ILE A 254 9.17 -20.28 4.84
C ILE A 254 9.69 -20.60 6.24
N THR A 255 8.83 -21.09 7.12
CA THR A 255 9.20 -21.48 8.50
C THR A 255 9.84 -22.88 8.52
N LYS A 256 10.45 -23.27 9.65
CA LYS A 256 11.00 -24.63 9.84
C LYS A 256 9.93 -25.73 9.76
N LYS A 257 8.66 -25.40 10.03
CA LYS A 257 7.51 -26.31 9.81
C LYS A 257 6.95 -26.24 8.38
N ASN A 258 7.62 -25.55 7.47
CA ASN A 258 7.21 -25.29 6.08
C ASN A 258 5.93 -24.44 5.95
N SER A 259 5.56 -23.67 6.97
CA SER A 259 4.50 -22.66 6.85
C SER A 259 4.99 -21.54 5.93
N LYS A 260 4.18 -21.20 4.93
CA LYS A 260 4.50 -20.15 3.94
C LYS A 260 3.76 -18.86 4.26
N ILE A 261 4.52 -17.81 4.59
CA ILE A 261 4.07 -16.45 4.86
C ILE A 261 4.40 -15.58 3.65
N THR A 262 3.38 -14.94 3.07
CA THR A 262 3.49 -14.02 1.94
C THR A 262 2.61 -12.80 2.20
N PRO A 263 2.93 -11.60 1.65
CA PRO A 263 2.11 -10.41 1.83
C PRO A 263 0.61 -10.65 1.58
N ASP A 264 0.26 -11.38 0.51
CA ASP A 264 -1.13 -11.70 0.17
C ASP A 264 -1.89 -12.51 1.23
N LYS A 265 -1.18 -13.33 2.02
CA LYS A 265 -1.78 -14.12 3.10
C LYS A 265 -1.96 -13.32 4.39
N LEU A 266 -1.27 -12.19 4.50
CA LEU A 266 -1.34 -11.29 5.65
C LEU A 266 -2.42 -10.22 5.49
N GLN A 267 -2.97 -10.09 4.28
CA GLN A 267 -4.03 -9.14 4.00
C GLN A 267 -5.39 -9.79 4.22
N ARG A 268 -6.18 -9.24 5.14
CA ARG A 268 -7.62 -9.49 5.15
C ARG A 268 -8.23 -8.67 4.01
N LYS A 269 -8.82 -9.36 3.04
CA LYS A 269 -9.50 -8.75 1.89
C LYS A 269 -10.82 -9.44 1.61
N GLN A 270 -11.81 -8.67 1.17
CA GLN A 270 -13.11 -9.17 0.72
C GLN A 270 -13.40 -8.66 -0.68
N LYS A 271 -13.84 -9.54 -1.58
CA LYS A 271 -14.33 -9.16 -2.90
C LYS A 271 -15.80 -8.74 -2.82
N ILE A 272 -16.12 -7.63 -3.44
CA ILE A 272 -17.47 -7.07 -3.53
C ILE A 272 -17.78 -6.66 -4.98
N PHE A 273 -19.05 -6.48 -5.29
CA PHE A 273 -19.52 -6.06 -6.60
C PHE A 273 -20.27 -4.74 -6.47
N LEU A 274 -19.75 -3.69 -7.09
CA LEU A 274 -20.30 -2.33 -7.02
C LEU A 274 -20.78 -1.87 -8.39
N LYS A 275 -21.71 -0.91 -8.45
CA LYS A 275 -22.11 -0.32 -9.73
C LYS A 275 -20.98 0.54 -10.29
N PRO A 276 -20.60 0.34 -11.56
CA PRO A 276 -19.52 1.11 -12.16
C PRO A 276 -19.94 2.56 -12.45
N TYR A 277 -19.03 3.49 -12.16
CA TYR A 277 -19.09 4.89 -12.58
C TYR A 277 -17.87 5.20 -13.44
N GLY A 278 -18.01 5.03 -14.76
CA GLY A 278 -16.88 5.11 -15.68
C GLY A 278 -15.80 4.07 -15.35
N LYS A 279 -14.58 4.52 -15.05
CA LYS A 279 -13.46 3.67 -14.61
C LYS A 279 -13.42 3.47 -13.09
N THR A 280 -14.30 4.12 -12.32
CA THR A 280 -14.46 3.96 -10.87
C THR A 280 -15.86 3.40 -10.52
N VAL A 281 -16.37 3.68 -9.32
CA VAL A 281 -17.66 3.29 -8.73
C VAL A 281 -18.32 4.52 -8.09
N PHE A 282 -19.59 4.41 -7.75
CA PHE A 282 -20.27 5.47 -7.01
C PHE A 282 -19.79 5.54 -5.56
N ARG A 283 -19.46 6.77 -5.10
CA ARG A 283 -19.01 7.06 -3.73
C ARG A 283 -19.93 6.44 -2.67
N ASP A 284 -21.23 6.71 -2.75
CA ASP A 284 -22.19 6.28 -1.73
C ASP A 284 -22.29 4.75 -1.63
N GLU A 285 -22.17 4.05 -2.77
CA GLU A 285 -22.14 2.58 -2.77
C GLU A 285 -20.83 2.03 -2.19
N ALA A 286 -19.69 2.65 -2.52
CA ALA A 286 -18.40 2.26 -1.96
C ALA A 286 -18.37 2.48 -0.43
N TRP A 287 -18.82 3.64 0.04
CA TRP A 287 -18.90 3.94 1.47
C TRP A 287 -19.87 3.03 2.21
N SER A 288 -21.06 2.77 1.66
CA SER A 288 -22.00 1.80 2.22
C SER A 288 -21.40 0.40 2.32
N ALA A 289 -20.63 -0.02 1.31
CA ALA A 289 -19.95 -1.30 1.33
C ALA A 289 -18.82 -1.37 2.38
N LEU A 290 -18.06 -0.28 2.57
CA LEU A 290 -17.04 -0.20 3.62
C LEU A 290 -17.66 -0.28 5.02
N ILE A 291 -18.76 0.46 5.27
CA ILE A 291 -19.49 0.42 6.53
C ILE A 291 -20.01 -0.99 6.81
N LYS A 292 -20.68 -1.60 5.82
CA LYS A 292 -21.18 -2.97 5.95
C LYS A 292 -20.05 -3.95 6.24
N GLN A 293 -18.92 -3.82 5.53
CA GLN A 293 -17.78 -4.71 5.73
C GLN A 293 -17.15 -4.56 7.12
N LYS A 294 -17.12 -3.34 7.67
CA LYS A 294 -16.72 -3.13 9.08
C LYS A 294 -17.64 -3.92 10.00
N GLN A 295 -18.96 -3.76 9.86
CA GLN A 295 -19.92 -4.47 10.72
C GLN A 295 -19.77 -5.98 10.63
N ASP A 296 -19.62 -6.53 9.42
CA ASP A 296 -19.41 -7.96 9.20
C ASP A 296 -18.13 -8.45 9.90
N TRP A 297 -17.00 -7.75 9.73
CA TRP A 297 -15.74 -8.11 10.38
C TRP A 297 -15.71 -7.87 11.89
N GLU A 298 -16.49 -6.92 12.39
CA GLU A 298 -16.67 -6.68 13.82
C GLU A 298 -17.44 -7.82 14.48
N GLN A 299 -18.49 -8.33 13.84
CA GLN A 299 -19.22 -9.52 14.29
C GLN A 299 -18.35 -10.78 14.29
N GLU A 300 -17.38 -10.87 13.38
CA GLU A 300 -16.36 -11.92 13.37
C GLU A 300 -15.29 -11.75 14.47
N GLY A 301 -15.31 -10.65 15.23
CA GLY A 301 -14.35 -10.36 16.28
C GLY A 301 -12.97 -9.91 15.74
N LEU A 302 -12.90 -9.42 14.50
CA LEU A 302 -11.63 -9.04 13.88
C LEU A 302 -10.95 -7.83 14.56
N PHE A 303 -11.74 -6.95 15.19
CA PHE A 303 -11.24 -5.73 15.81
C PHE A 303 -11.05 -5.86 17.34
N SER A 304 -11.65 -6.87 17.97
CA SER A 304 -11.55 -7.10 19.42
C SER A 304 -10.12 -7.46 19.86
N GLY A 305 -9.59 -6.72 20.84
CA GLY A 305 -8.24 -6.91 21.40
C GLY A 305 -7.16 -5.97 20.84
N SER A 306 -7.55 -4.81 20.30
CA SER A 306 -6.66 -3.89 19.57
C SER A 306 -6.41 -2.54 20.26
N ASP A 307 -6.89 -2.33 21.48
CA ASP A 307 -6.56 -1.14 22.27
C ASP A 307 -5.23 -1.29 23.02
#